data_AF-A0A4Y2L0K3-F1
#
_entry.id   AF-A0A4Y2L0K3-F1
#
_cell.length_a   1.000
_cell.length_b   1.000
_cell.length_c   1.000
_cell.angle_alpha   90.00
_cell.angle_beta   90.00
_cell.angle_gamma   90.00
#
_symmetry.space_group_name_H-M   'P 1'
#
loop_
_entity.id
_entity.type
_entity.pdbx_description
1 polymer ?
#
loop_
_entity_poly.entity_id
_entity_poly.type
_entity_poly.pdbx_seq_one_letter_code
_entity_poly.pdbx_strand_id
1 'polypeptide(L)'
;MCLREIPESGVADIDTVDKEKLSKRAKYLQKIREQLRARFRIEYLGQLRQQSIMNYENKPIEVGEIVLLEDSNKKRSHWNLARVLRPVQRLYRLEIENPVVKGKR
;
A
#
# COMPACT_ATOMS: atom_id res chain seq x y z
N MET A 1 2.29 3.77 3.44
CA MET A 1 1.01 3.12 3.79
C MET A 1 0.92 3.09 5.30
N CYS A 2 -0.19 3.54 5.89
CA CYS A 2 -0.48 3.32 7.31
C CYS A 2 -1.67 2.38 7.42
N LEU A 3 -1.47 1.12 7.02
CA LEU A 3 -2.34 0.04 7.45
C LEU A 3 -1.96 -0.21 8.90
N ARG A 4 -2.63 0.48 9.86
CA ARG A 4 -2.62 -0.03 11.23
C ARG A 4 -3.22 -1.43 11.14
N GLU A 5 -2.51 -2.43 11.67
CA GLU A 5 -3.13 -3.72 11.92
C GLU A 5 -4.42 -3.46 12.69
N ILE A 6 -5.53 -3.93 12.13
CA ILE A 6 -6.82 -3.85 12.81
C ILE A 6 -6.59 -4.54 14.17
N PRO A 7 -6.85 -3.87 15.30
CA PRO A 7 -6.64 -4.47 16.61
C PRO A 7 -7.37 -5.80 16.66
N GLU A 8 -6.74 -6.79 17.30
CA GLU A 8 -7.26 -8.14 17.32
C GLU A 8 -8.71 -8.15 17.82
N SER A 9 -9.67 -8.38 16.92
CA SER A 9 -11.09 -8.47 17.26
C SER A 9 -11.36 -9.85 17.87
N GLY A 10 -10.86 -10.04 19.08
CA GLY A 10 -11.15 -11.17 19.96
C GLY A 10 -12.05 -10.71 21.12
N VAL A 11 -12.82 -11.64 21.67
CA VAL A 11 -13.47 -11.40 22.96
C VAL A 11 -12.54 -12.04 23.98
N ALA A 12 -11.70 -11.22 24.62
CA ALA A 12 -10.60 -11.67 25.48
C ALA A 12 -11.06 -12.69 26.54
N ASP A 13 -12.26 -12.52 27.09
CA ASP A 13 -12.83 -13.41 28.09
C ASP A 13 -13.15 -14.81 27.53
N ILE A 14 -13.59 -14.89 26.27
CA ILE A 14 -13.86 -16.16 25.60
C ILE A 14 -12.54 -16.84 25.21
N ASP A 15 -11.59 -16.07 24.66
CA ASP A 15 -10.30 -16.58 24.21
C ASP A 15 -9.44 -17.09 25.39
N THR A 16 -9.56 -16.48 26.58
CA THR A 16 -8.89 -16.93 27.82
C THR A 16 -9.52 -18.20 28.39
N VAL A 17 -10.85 -18.28 28.46
CA VAL A 17 -11.58 -19.49 28.92
C VAL A 17 -11.30 -20.68 28.00
N ASP A 18 -11.24 -20.44 26.69
CA ASP A 18 -10.86 -21.46 25.71
C ASP A 18 -9.42 -21.96 25.94
N LYS A 19 -8.48 -21.07 26.29
CA LYS A 19 -7.09 -21.48 26.52
C LYS A 19 -6.93 -22.39 27.73
N GLU A 20 -7.71 -22.17 28.78
CA GLU A 20 -7.54 -22.82 30.09
C GLU A 20 -8.35 -24.10 30.26
N LYS A 21 -9.58 -24.19 29.72
CA LYS A 21 -10.53 -25.27 30.05
C LYS A 21 -10.90 -26.21 28.89
N LEU A 22 -10.21 -26.14 27.76
CA LEU A 22 -10.61 -26.90 26.58
C LEU A 22 -10.09 -28.35 26.53
N SER A 23 -10.99 -29.25 26.13
CA SER A 23 -10.67 -30.61 25.71
C SER A 23 -9.72 -30.61 24.50
N LYS A 24 -9.03 -31.73 24.23
CA LYS A 24 -8.13 -31.88 23.06
C LYS A 24 -8.77 -31.41 21.75
N ARG A 25 -10.07 -31.70 21.57
CA ARG A 25 -10.84 -31.31 20.37
C ARG A 25 -10.98 -29.80 20.25
N ALA A 26 -11.26 -29.12 21.35
CA ALA A 26 -11.50 -27.69 21.32
C ALA A 26 -10.18 -26.90 21.16
N LYS A 27 -9.07 -27.36 21.75
CA LYS A 27 -7.72 -26.82 21.44
C LYS A 27 -7.36 -26.95 19.96
N TYR A 28 -7.73 -28.07 19.33
CA TYR A 28 -7.54 -28.27 17.89
C TYR A 28 -8.36 -27.28 17.05
N LEU A 29 -9.63 -27.05 17.41
CA LEU A 29 -10.48 -26.07 16.71
C LEU A 29 -9.99 -24.64 16.88
N GLN A 30 -9.51 -24.28 18.09
CA GLN A 30 -8.89 -22.97 18.34
C GLN A 30 -7.68 -22.75 17.43
N LYS A 31 -6.77 -23.75 17.35
CA LYS A 31 -5.62 -23.71 16.46
C LYS A 31 -6.02 -23.51 14.99
N ILE A 32 -7.07 -24.19 14.51
CA ILE A 32 -7.57 -23.99 13.14
C ILE A 32 -8.10 -22.57 12.96
N ARG A 33 -8.88 -22.03 13.91
CA ARG A 33 -9.42 -20.66 13.83
C ARG A 33 -8.31 -19.63 13.77
N GLU A 34 -7.27 -19.77 14.60
CA GLU A 34 -6.10 -18.89 14.59
C GLU A 34 -5.35 -18.96 13.25
N GLN A 35 -5.11 -20.16 12.72
CA GLN A 35 -4.47 -20.35 11.42
C GLN A 35 -5.29 -19.74 10.28
N LEU A 36 -6.61 -19.89 10.31
CA LEU A 36 -7.51 -19.32 9.31
C LEU A 36 -7.54 -17.79 9.39
N ARG A 37 -7.60 -17.22 10.60
CA ARG A 37 -7.50 -15.77 10.81
C ARG A 37 -6.17 -15.21 10.29
N ALA A 38 -5.05 -15.89 10.56
CA ALA A 38 -3.73 -15.47 10.10
C ALA A 38 -3.64 -15.48 8.56
N ARG A 39 -4.08 -16.56 7.91
CA ARG A 39 -4.10 -16.63 6.43
C ARG A 39 -5.02 -15.58 5.82
N PHE A 40 -6.22 -15.44 6.35
CA PHE A 40 -7.19 -14.46 5.86
C PHE A 40 -6.64 -13.03 5.97
N ARG A 41 -5.97 -12.67 7.07
CA ARG A 41 -5.34 -11.34 7.20
C ARG A 41 -4.28 -11.09 6.12
N ILE A 42 -3.41 -12.05 5.87
CA ILE A 42 -2.36 -11.94 4.85
C ILE A 42 -2.98 -11.82 3.45
N GLU A 43 -3.92 -12.69 3.12
CA GLU A 43 -4.59 -12.69 1.81
C GLU A 43 -5.43 -11.44 1.59
N TYR A 44 -6.19 -11.00 2.60
CA TYR A 44 -7.05 -9.83 2.52
C TYR A 44 -6.23 -8.54 2.32
N LEU A 45 -5.13 -8.36 3.06
CA LEU A 45 -4.24 -7.21 2.86
C LEU A 45 -3.54 -7.28 1.48
N GLY A 46 -3.17 -8.49 1.04
CA GLY A 46 -2.64 -8.72 -0.30
C GLY A 46 -3.63 -8.31 -1.40
N GLN A 47 -4.90 -8.71 -1.26
CA GLN A 47 -5.99 -8.36 -2.17
C GLN A 47 -6.27 -6.86 -2.17
N LEU A 48 -6.33 -6.20 -1.00
CA LEU A 48 -6.52 -4.75 -0.91
C LEU A 48 -5.40 -3.98 -1.63
N ARG A 49 -4.15 -4.40 -1.44
CA ARG A 49 -3.01 -3.82 -2.14
C ARG A 49 -3.15 -4.02 -3.65
N GLN A 50 -3.44 -5.24 -4.10
CA GLN A 50 -3.56 -5.54 -5.52
C GLN A 50 -4.72 -4.77 -6.18
N GLN A 51 -5.89 -4.71 -5.55
CA GLN A 51 -7.02 -3.92 -6.02
C GLN A 51 -6.68 -2.43 -6.09
N SER A 52 -5.99 -1.88 -5.09
CA SER A 52 -5.59 -0.46 -5.11
C SER A 52 -4.64 -0.12 -6.25
N ILE A 53 -3.73 -1.04 -6.61
CA ILE A 53 -2.81 -0.87 -7.73
C ILE A 53 -3.56 -0.97 -9.06
N MET A 54 -4.38 -2.01 -9.24
CA MET A 54 -5.15 -2.23 -10.47
C MET A 54 -6.10 -1.07 -10.79
N ASN A 55 -6.71 -0.47 -9.76
CA ASN A 55 -7.58 0.68 -9.91
C ASN A 55 -6.83 1.97 -10.28
N TYR A 56 -5.53 2.07 -9.94
CA TYR A 56 -4.74 3.28 -10.15
C TYR A 56 -3.95 3.26 -11.47
N GLU A 57 -3.43 2.10 -11.89
CA GLU A 57 -2.57 2.02 -13.09
C GLU A 57 -3.31 2.39 -14.39
N ASN A 58 -4.64 2.30 -14.42
CA ASN A 58 -5.44 2.58 -15.62
C ASN A 58 -6.23 3.90 -15.54
N LYS A 59 -6.10 4.68 -14.47
CA LYS A 59 -6.87 5.93 -14.34
C LYS A 59 -6.06 7.10 -14.91
N PRO A 60 -6.50 7.73 -16.02
CA PRO A 60 -5.88 8.96 -16.49
C PRO A 60 -6.10 10.09 -15.47
N ILE A 61 -5.08 10.90 -15.26
CA ILE A 61 -5.14 12.06 -14.37
C ILE A 61 -5.86 13.21 -15.11
N GLU A 62 -6.92 13.74 -14.52
CA GLU A 62 -7.71 14.82 -15.10
C GLU A 62 -7.33 16.21 -14.58
N VAL A 63 -7.54 17.24 -15.40
CA VAL A 63 -7.37 18.63 -14.97
C VAL A 63 -8.42 18.95 -13.91
N GLY A 64 -7.97 19.53 -12.79
CA GLY A 64 -8.81 19.86 -11.64
C GLY A 64 -8.79 18.80 -10.54
N GLU A 65 -8.24 17.60 -10.78
CA GLU A 65 -8.11 16.56 -9.77
C GLU A 65 -7.13 16.99 -8.67
N ILE A 66 -7.43 16.62 -7.41
CA ILE A 66 -6.55 16.87 -6.27
C ILE A 66 -5.68 15.62 -6.05
N VAL A 67 -4.37 15.81 -6.09
CA VAL A 67 -3.35 14.76 -5.96
C VAL A 67 -2.41 15.06 -4.81
N LEU A 68 -1.83 14.01 -4.24
CA LEU A 68 -0.76 14.13 -3.25
C LEU A 68 0.59 14.19 -3.97
N LEU A 69 1.42 15.18 -3.62
CA LEU A 69 2.79 15.29 -4.10
C LEU A 69 3.71 14.45 -3.23
N GLU A 70 4.31 13.42 -3.84
CA GLU A 70 5.34 12.62 -3.22
C GLU A 70 6.60 13.48 -2.98
N ASP A 71 7.02 13.53 -1.71
CA ASP A 71 8.25 14.16 -1.26
C ASP A 71 9.05 13.12 -0.49
N SER A 72 10.19 12.70 -1.05
CA SER A 72 11.05 11.64 -0.47
C SER A 72 11.66 12.05 0.88
N ASN A 73 11.74 13.35 1.17
CA ASN A 73 12.29 13.87 2.42
C ASN A 73 11.23 13.94 3.54
N LYS A 74 9.95 13.70 3.23
CA LYS A 74 8.85 13.81 4.20
C LYS A 74 8.10 12.50 4.35
N LYS A 75 7.67 12.22 5.58
CA LYS A 75 6.71 11.14 5.84
C LYS A 75 5.44 11.42 5.02
N ARG A 76 4.83 10.35 4.48
CA ARG A 76 3.63 10.40 3.64
C ARG A 76 2.46 11.20 4.24
N SER A 77 2.34 11.23 5.57
CA SER A 77 1.33 12.02 6.28
C SER A 77 1.49 13.53 6.11
N HIS A 78 2.67 14.00 5.72
CA HIS A 78 3.01 15.40 5.48
C HIS A 78 3.19 15.72 3.99
N TRP A 79 2.74 14.83 3.11
CA TRP A 79 2.73 15.12 1.68
C TRP A 79 1.70 16.21 1.38
N ASN A 80 2.12 17.18 0.56
CA ASN A 80 1.28 18.31 0.21
C ASN A 80 0.21 17.88 -0.78
N LEU A 81 -1.00 18.44 -0.63
CA LEU A 81 -2.07 18.32 -1.63
C LEU A 81 -1.87 19.38 -2.71
N ALA A 82 -2.07 19.00 -3.96
CA ALA A 82 -1.98 19.89 -5.12
C ALA A 82 -3.13 19.62 -6.08
N ARG A 83 -3.52 20.64 -6.84
CA ARG A 83 -4.51 20.53 -7.91
C ARG A 83 -3.82 20.41 -9.25
N VAL A 84 -4.23 19.45 -10.08
CA VAL A 84 -3.70 19.28 -11.43
C VAL A 84 -4.20 20.44 -12.29
N LEU A 85 -3.28 21.27 -12.78
CA LEU A 85 -3.62 22.39 -13.66
C LEU A 85 -3.57 22.00 -15.13
N ARG A 86 -2.50 21.31 -15.53
CA ARG A 86 -2.32 20.81 -16.90
C ARG A 86 -1.50 19.52 -16.86
N PRO A 87 -1.88 18.48 -17.62
CA PRO A 87 -1.04 17.30 -17.78
C PRO A 87 0.13 17.69 -18.67
N VAL A 88 1.35 17.59 -18.17
CA VAL A 88 2.54 17.67 -19.01
C VAL A 88 2.83 16.25 -19.47
N GLN A 89 2.40 15.90 -20.68
CA GLN A 89 2.89 14.70 -21.34
C GLN A 89 4.39 14.91 -21.58
N ARG A 90 5.22 14.14 -20.88
CA ARG A 90 6.68 14.21 -20.99
C ARG A 90 7.07 13.71 -22.38
N LEU A 91 7.09 14.60 -23.37
CA LEU A 91 7.64 14.33 -24.69
C LEU A 91 9.16 14.25 -24.53
N TYR A 92 9.67 13.01 -24.58
CA TYR A 92 11.05 12.56 -24.76
C TYR A 92 12.17 13.34 -24.04
N ARG A 93 12.92 12.65 -23.18
CA ARG A 93 14.25 13.10 -22.72
C ARG A 93 15.14 13.20 -23.97
N LEU A 94 15.33 14.41 -24.49
CA LEU A 94 16.36 14.69 -25.48
C LEU A 94 17.72 14.60 -24.76
N GLU A 95 18.46 13.53 -25.01
CA GLU A 95 19.88 13.48 -24.66
C GLU A 95 20.59 14.50 -25.55
N ILE A 96 21.12 15.56 -24.95
CA ILE A 96 21.96 16.52 -25.64
C ILE A 96 23.33 15.85 -25.78
N GLU A 97 23.65 15.32 -26.96
CA GLU A 97 25.04 15.05 -27.31
C GLU A 97 25.79 16.38 -27.27
N ASN A 98 26.72 16.52 -26.33
CA ASN A 98 27.62 17.67 -26.30
C ASN A 98 28.39 17.71 -27.64
N PRO A 99 28.41 18.82 -28.38
CA PRO A 99 29.16 18.89 -29.61
C PRO A 99 30.66 18.74 -29.28
N VAL A 100 31.28 17.71 -29.85
CA VAL A 100 32.73 17.53 -29.86
C VAL A 100 33.35 18.80 -30.43
N VAL A 101 34.04 19.56 -29.57
CA VAL A 101 34.85 20.70 -29.97
C VAL A 101 35.97 20.16 -30.86
N LYS A 102 35.80 20.25 -32.19
CA LYS A 102 36.89 20.04 -33.13
C LYS A 102 37.90 21.18 -32.95
N GLY A 103 38.93 20.93 -32.15
CA GLY A 103 40.15 21.74 -32.15
C GLY A 103 40.69 21.81 -33.58
N LYS A 104 40.76 23.01 -34.13
CA LYS A 104 41.47 23.31 -35.37
C LYS A 104 42.78 24.03 -35.03
N ARG A 105 43.87 23.39 -35.47
CA ARG A 105 45.24 23.87 -35.67
C ARG A 105 46.09 24.08 -34.41
#